data_AF-A0A4R2SFX2-F1
#
_entry.id   AF-A0A4R2SFX2-F1
#
_cell.length_a   1.000
_cell.length_b   1.000
_cell.length_c   1.000
_cell.angle_alpha   90.00
_cell.angle_beta   90.00
_cell.angle_gamma   90.00
#
_symmetry.space_group_name_H-M   'P 1'
#
loop_
_entity.id
_entity.type
_entity.pdbx_description
1 polymer ?
#
loop_
_entity_poly.entity_id
_entity_poly.type
_entity_poly.pdbx_seq_one_letter_code
_entity_poly.pdbx_strand_id
1 'polypeptide(L)'
;EWKKGRSEDFRAVCEMFEKYGQQAESDWIKQRASNLEIALEVGQFSTSKEAYYFHPLGLVGWLMTMSLLITPEMVNAVAPGKGSDSVLLAALNKYAEQYEINTPFRIAHFLAQCAHESAGFTGTTEGIYYRRVAALNNKKFRDAPTHIKDVICPPNEKYCRQPELFNLTYGGRMGNNTTGDGFLYRGRGYIQLTGKNNYILYTEKHNLFYPEDIRDFVANPDLISNNIDYCTESACLYWRYIGSRYPDTNNLADMGISEDVLIKVSANINGWYGKGSLPNKAKGYEDRKKRFLSIVNVLGLI
;
A
#
# COMPACT_ATOMS: atom_id res chain seq x y z
N GLU A 1 30.70 29.02 -10.42
CA GLU A 1 29.59 29.91 -9.98
C GLU A 1 28.90 29.45 -8.70
N TRP A 2 28.63 28.15 -8.50
CA TRP A 2 28.00 27.62 -7.27
C TRP A 2 28.65 28.08 -5.95
N LYS A 3 30.00 28.01 -5.83
CA LYS A 3 30.73 28.52 -4.66
C LYS A 3 30.52 30.03 -4.46
N LYS A 4 30.49 30.81 -5.54
CA LYS A 4 30.26 32.27 -5.48
C LYS A 4 28.85 32.60 -4.96
N GLY A 5 27.86 31.77 -5.29
CA GLY A 5 26.47 31.95 -4.84
C GLY A 5 26.14 31.40 -3.45
N ARG A 6 27.05 30.65 -2.81
CA ARG A 6 26.83 30.00 -1.49
C ARG A 6 27.91 30.37 -0.46
N SER A 7 28.79 31.31 -0.80
CA SER A 7 29.93 31.72 0.03
C SER A 7 29.50 32.34 1.37
N GLU A 8 28.33 32.97 1.43
CA GLU A 8 27.74 33.49 2.67
C GLU A 8 27.22 32.37 3.57
N ASP A 9 26.60 31.33 3.01
CA ASP A 9 26.10 30.18 3.78
C ASP A 9 27.25 29.42 4.46
N PHE A 10 28.35 29.19 3.74
CA PHE A 10 29.54 28.56 4.33
C PHE A 10 30.15 29.40 5.45
N ARG A 11 30.15 30.73 5.30
CA ARG A 11 30.65 31.67 6.31
C ARG A 11 29.80 31.60 7.58
N ALA A 12 28.48 31.69 7.44
CA ALA A 12 27.54 31.62 8.56
C ALA A 12 27.67 30.29 9.35
N VAL A 13 27.87 29.17 8.65
CA VAL A 13 28.09 27.87 9.29
C VAL A 13 29.42 27.82 10.03
N CYS A 14 30.52 28.34 9.46
CA CYS A 14 31.81 28.39 10.15
C CYS A 14 31.75 29.28 11.41
N GLU A 15 31.10 30.46 11.30
CA GLU A 15 30.90 31.37 12.43
C GLU A 15 30.06 30.73 13.55
N MET A 16 29.07 29.92 13.20
CA MET A 16 28.29 29.15 14.18
C MET A 16 29.19 28.16 14.94
N PHE A 17 30.01 27.38 14.25
CA PHE A 17 30.91 26.41 14.89
C PHE A 17 31.95 27.09 15.79
N GLU A 18 32.51 28.21 15.34
CA GLU A 18 33.45 29.02 16.13
C GLU A 18 32.80 29.57 17.40
N LYS A 19 31.56 30.05 17.32
CA LYS A 19 30.79 30.55 18.48
C LYS A 19 30.61 29.49 19.58
N TYR A 20 30.57 28.21 19.22
CA TYR A 20 30.44 27.10 20.17
C TYR A 20 31.77 26.41 20.49
N GLY A 21 32.90 27.03 20.15
CA GLY A 21 34.24 26.51 20.45
C GLY A 21 34.66 25.29 19.62
N GLN A 22 33.97 25.01 18.51
CA GLN A 22 34.24 23.87 17.63
C GLN A 22 35.17 24.29 16.48
N GLN A 23 36.41 24.63 16.82
CA GLN A 23 37.39 25.18 15.88
C GLN A 23 37.79 24.16 14.79
N ALA A 24 37.92 22.89 15.14
CA ALA A 24 38.31 21.82 14.22
C ALA A 24 37.27 21.61 13.10
N GLU A 25 35.98 21.65 13.45
CA GLU A 25 34.87 21.55 12.51
C GLU A 25 34.83 22.76 11.57
N SER A 26 35.02 23.98 12.09
CA SER A 26 35.13 25.19 11.24
C SER A 26 36.27 25.08 10.24
N ASP A 27 37.46 24.70 10.69
CA ASP A 27 38.65 24.60 9.84
C ASP A 27 38.50 23.50 8.78
N TRP A 28 37.88 22.37 9.14
CA TRP A 28 37.55 21.31 8.19
C TRP A 28 36.56 21.76 7.11
N ILE A 29 35.52 22.52 7.48
CA ILE A 29 34.54 23.07 6.52
C ILE A 29 35.22 24.08 5.59
N LYS A 30 36.06 24.97 6.12
CA LYS A 30 36.86 25.92 5.32
C LYS A 30 37.74 25.20 4.31
N GLN A 31 38.45 24.16 4.76
CA GLN A 31 39.30 23.36 3.89
C GLN A 31 38.48 22.64 2.82
N ARG A 32 37.32 22.07 3.18
CA ARG A 32 36.43 21.41 2.21
C ARG A 32 35.86 22.39 1.18
N ALA A 33 35.46 23.58 1.60
CA ALA A 33 35.01 24.66 0.71
C ALA A 33 36.14 25.18 -0.20
N SER A 34 37.38 25.17 0.27
CA SER A 34 38.57 25.46 -0.55
C SER A 34 38.83 24.35 -1.55
N ASN A 35 38.77 23.08 -1.15
CA ASN A 35 38.98 21.93 -2.02
C ASN A 35 37.90 21.78 -3.11
N LEU A 36 36.75 22.41 -2.92
CA LEU A 36 35.70 22.52 -3.94
C LEU A 36 36.01 23.60 -5.00
N GLU A 37 37.08 24.40 -4.85
CA GLU A 37 37.61 25.20 -5.95
C GLU A 37 38.38 24.30 -6.91
N ILE A 38 37.75 24.02 -8.04
CA ILE A 38 38.43 23.39 -9.18
C ILE A 38 39.06 24.52 -9.99
N ALA A 39 40.40 24.56 -10.05
CA ALA A 39 41.10 25.40 -11.00
C ALA A 39 40.78 24.92 -12.42
N LEU A 40 40.10 25.75 -13.21
CA LEU A 40 39.79 25.46 -14.62
C LEU A 40 40.98 25.76 -15.56
N GLU A 41 42.08 26.27 -15.03
CA GLU A 41 43.26 26.63 -15.81
C GLU A 41 44.26 25.47 -15.82
N VAL A 42 44.08 24.58 -16.78
CA VAL A 42 45.11 23.60 -17.17
C VAL A 42 45.82 24.15 -18.40
N GLY A 43 47.16 24.17 -18.40
CA GLY A 43 47.94 24.66 -19.54
C GLY A 43 47.51 23.97 -20.83
N GLN A 44 47.19 24.77 -21.86
CA GLN A 44 46.63 24.43 -23.19
C GLN A 44 45.09 24.50 -23.33
N PHE A 45 44.31 24.70 -22.27
CA PHE A 45 42.85 24.93 -22.35
C PHE A 45 42.48 26.43 -22.30
N SER A 46 43.06 27.24 -23.20
CA SER A 46 42.77 28.69 -23.32
C SER A 46 42.04 29.03 -24.62
N THR A 47 41.05 28.23 -25.01
CA THR A 47 40.15 28.58 -26.13
C THR A 47 38.83 29.11 -25.59
N SER A 48 38.25 30.06 -26.31
CA SER A 48 36.98 30.75 -26.04
C SER A 48 35.72 29.86 -25.99
N LYS A 49 35.89 28.54 -25.81
CA LYS A 49 34.79 27.60 -25.61
C LYS A 49 34.64 27.38 -24.11
N GLU A 50 33.53 27.87 -23.57
CA GLU A 50 33.12 27.67 -22.18
C GLU A 50 33.30 26.19 -21.80
N ALA A 51 34.13 25.93 -20.79
CA ALA A 51 34.22 24.61 -20.19
C ALA A 51 32.96 24.40 -19.33
N TYR A 52 32.03 23.57 -19.80
CA TYR A 52 30.84 23.20 -19.03
C TYR A 52 31.24 22.22 -17.92
N TYR A 53 31.13 22.67 -16.67
CA TYR A 53 31.30 21.80 -15.50
C TYR A 53 29.99 21.07 -15.20
N PHE A 54 30.00 19.74 -15.31
CA PHE A 54 28.91 18.89 -14.85
C PHE A 54 29.25 18.36 -13.46
N HIS A 55 28.49 18.77 -12.45
CA HIS A 55 28.63 18.25 -11.10
C HIS A 55 28.27 16.76 -11.10
N PRO A 56 29.16 15.81 -10.75
CA PRO A 56 28.89 14.38 -10.91
C PRO A 56 27.65 13.91 -10.16
N LEU A 57 27.45 14.38 -8.92
CA LEU A 57 26.23 14.07 -8.15
C LEU A 57 25.01 14.84 -8.66
N GLY A 58 25.21 15.99 -9.31
CA GLY A 58 24.13 16.77 -9.91
C GLY A 58 23.64 16.09 -11.18
N LEU A 59 24.55 15.57 -12.00
CA LEU A 59 24.26 14.76 -13.17
C LEU A 59 23.62 13.42 -12.78
N VAL A 60 24.14 12.73 -11.77
CA VAL A 60 23.49 11.51 -11.24
C VAL A 60 22.12 11.84 -10.65
N GLY A 61 21.95 12.95 -9.93
CA GLY A 61 20.65 13.41 -9.44
C GLY A 61 19.67 13.79 -10.55
N TRP A 62 20.16 14.35 -11.66
CA TRP A 62 19.37 14.74 -12.83
C TRP A 62 19.02 13.55 -13.73
N LEU A 63 19.88 12.52 -13.75
CA LEU A 63 19.66 11.24 -14.44
C LEU A 63 18.94 10.21 -13.55
N MET A 64 18.89 10.43 -12.24
CA MET A 64 17.99 9.73 -11.31
C MET A 64 16.57 10.19 -11.62
N THR A 65 15.99 9.66 -12.69
CA THR A 65 14.54 9.48 -12.71
C THR A 65 14.20 8.70 -11.45
N MET A 66 13.36 9.25 -10.57
CA MET A 66 12.77 8.49 -9.48
C MET A 66 12.09 7.27 -10.10
N SER A 67 12.77 6.12 -10.13
CA SER A 67 12.20 4.89 -10.65
C SER A 67 11.08 4.54 -9.68
N LEU A 68 9.84 4.58 -10.17
CA LEU A 68 8.71 4.14 -9.38
C LEU A 68 8.97 2.69 -8.94
N LEU A 69 8.84 2.43 -7.65
CA LEU A 69 8.88 1.09 -7.09
C LEU A 69 7.85 0.17 -7.77
N ILE A 70 6.65 0.73 -8.00
CA ILE A 70 5.55 0.10 -8.73
C ILE A 70 5.31 0.90 -10.01
N THR A 71 5.62 0.29 -11.16
CA THR A 71 5.52 0.97 -12.46
C THR A 71 4.13 0.85 -13.09
N PRO A 72 3.78 1.73 -14.06
CA PRO A 72 2.57 1.59 -14.88
C PRO A 72 2.37 0.20 -15.48
N GLU A 73 3.45 -0.42 -15.95
CA GLU A 73 3.43 -1.74 -16.60
C GLU A 73 3.04 -2.83 -15.60
N MET A 74 3.56 -2.77 -14.38
CA MET A 74 3.22 -3.72 -13.30
C MET A 74 1.73 -3.64 -12.95
N VAL A 75 1.18 -2.43 -12.82
CA VAL A 75 -0.26 -2.24 -12.53
C VAL A 75 -1.11 -2.69 -13.71
N ASN A 76 -0.73 -2.36 -14.95
CA ASN A 76 -1.44 -2.80 -16.15
C ASN A 76 -1.44 -4.33 -16.32
N ALA A 77 -0.38 -5.00 -15.89
CA ALA A 77 -0.30 -6.46 -15.95
C ALA A 77 -1.37 -7.14 -15.08
N VAL A 78 -1.64 -6.59 -13.89
CA VAL A 78 -2.67 -7.14 -12.99
C VAL A 78 -4.05 -6.53 -13.24
N ALA A 79 -4.15 -5.33 -13.79
CA ALA A 79 -5.39 -4.60 -14.03
C ALA A 79 -5.25 -3.71 -15.30
N PRO A 80 -5.59 -4.23 -16.49
CA PRO A 80 -5.42 -3.50 -17.74
C PRO A 80 -6.10 -2.13 -17.74
N GLY A 81 -5.36 -1.10 -18.15
CA GLY A 81 -5.81 0.30 -18.22
C GLY A 81 -5.63 1.09 -16.91
N LYS A 82 -5.30 0.43 -15.79
CA LYS A 82 -5.08 1.12 -14.51
C LYS A 82 -3.67 1.67 -14.34
N GLY A 83 -2.70 1.25 -15.15
CA GLY A 83 -1.35 1.80 -15.11
C GLY A 83 -1.25 3.26 -15.59
N SER A 84 -2.28 3.81 -16.26
CA SER A 84 -2.32 5.24 -16.60
C SER A 84 -2.99 6.11 -15.52
N ASP A 85 -3.48 5.51 -14.43
CA ASP A 85 -4.07 6.21 -13.29
C ASP A 85 -2.96 6.75 -12.40
N SER A 86 -2.60 8.03 -12.60
CA SER A 86 -1.51 8.68 -11.87
C SER A 86 -1.78 8.81 -10.38
N VAL A 87 -3.06 8.92 -9.97
CA VAL A 87 -3.45 9.02 -8.56
C VAL A 87 -3.27 7.67 -7.87
N LEU A 88 -3.74 6.59 -8.49
CA LEU A 88 -3.52 5.24 -8.00
C LEU A 88 -2.02 4.90 -7.93
N LEU A 89 -1.24 5.22 -8.96
CA LEU A 89 0.20 4.98 -8.97
C LEU A 89 0.94 5.74 -7.86
N ALA A 90 0.58 7.01 -7.64
CA ALA A 90 1.15 7.81 -6.56
C ALA A 90 0.84 7.18 -5.19
N ALA A 91 -0.41 6.78 -4.94
CA ALA A 91 -0.80 6.12 -3.71
C ALA A 91 -0.08 4.78 -3.52
N LEU A 92 -0.05 3.93 -4.55
CA LEU A 92 0.64 2.63 -4.50
C LEU A 92 2.11 2.79 -4.15
N ASN A 93 2.82 3.71 -4.80
CA ASN A 93 4.25 3.93 -4.53
C ASN A 93 4.50 4.55 -3.14
N LYS A 94 3.67 5.49 -2.72
CA LYS A 94 3.75 6.11 -1.38
C LYS A 94 3.63 5.06 -0.27
N TYR A 95 2.60 4.22 -0.34
CA TYR A 95 2.30 3.29 0.74
C TYR A 95 3.05 1.96 0.62
N ALA A 96 3.40 1.48 -0.57
CA ALA A 96 4.19 0.27 -0.72
C ALA A 96 5.55 0.40 -0.02
N GLU A 97 6.24 1.53 -0.17
CA GLU A 97 7.52 1.77 0.50
C GLU A 97 7.35 1.83 2.03
N GLN A 98 6.38 2.60 2.51
CA GLN A 98 6.11 2.77 3.95
C GLN A 98 5.81 1.44 4.67
N TYR A 99 5.15 0.50 3.98
CA TYR A 99 4.78 -0.81 4.51
C TYR A 99 5.72 -1.94 4.04
N GLU A 100 6.88 -1.58 3.47
CA GLU A 100 7.95 -2.50 3.05
C GLU A 100 7.49 -3.54 2.02
N ILE A 101 6.55 -3.17 1.14
CA ILE A 101 6.11 -3.97 -0.01
C ILE A 101 7.01 -3.61 -1.21
N ASN A 102 8.31 -3.81 -1.04
CA ASN A 102 9.35 -3.21 -1.89
C ASN A 102 10.33 -4.21 -2.53
N THR A 103 10.01 -5.51 -2.50
CA THR A 103 10.73 -6.53 -3.28
C THR A 103 9.88 -6.98 -4.47
N PRO A 104 10.48 -7.47 -5.57
CA PRO A 104 9.72 -7.97 -6.71
C PRO A 104 8.68 -9.04 -6.33
N PHE A 105 9.01 -9.95 -5.42
CA PHE A 105 8.06 -10.97 -4.96
C PHE A 105 6.89 -10.36 -4.18
N ARG A 106 7.17 -9.44 -3.24
CA ARG A 106 6.13 -8.75 -2.46
C ARG A 106 5.20 -7.96 -3.37
N ILE A 107 5.74 -7.19 -4.31
CA ILE A 107 4.98 -6.40 -5.28
C ILE A 107 4.10 -7.29 -6.16
N ALA A 108 4.67 -8.37 -6.72
CA ALA A 108 3.94 -9.31 -7.57
C ALA A 108 2.72 -9.91 -6.85
N HIS A 109 2.93 -10.42 -5.64
CA HIS A 109 1.84 -10.98 -4.85
C HIS A 109 0.84 -9.91 -4.43
N PHE A 110 1.29 -8.79 -3.86
CA PHE A 110 0.42 -7.74 -3.35
C PHE A 110 -0.51 -7.17 -4.42
N LEU A 111 0.04 -6.80 -5.58
CA LEU A 111 -0.75 -6.22 -6.68
C LEU A 111 -1.74 -7.21 -7.27
N ALA A 112 -1.36 -8.48 -7.41
CA ALA A 112 -2.26 -9.52 -7.90
C ALA A 112 -3.46 -9.73 -6.95
N GLN A 113 -3.22 -9.72 -5.64
CA GLN A 113 -4.27 -9.85 -4.65
C GLN A 113 -5.17 -8.60 -4.62
N CYS A 114 -4.60 -7.39 -4.57
CA CYS A 114 -5.37 -6.15 -4.64
C CYS A 114 -6.26 -6.10 -5.88
N ALA A 115 -5.70 -6.38 -7.05
CA ALA A 115 -6.44 -6.34 -8.30
C ALA A 115 -7.56 -7.39 -8.36
N HIS A 116 -7.38 -8.55 -7.73
CA HIS A 116 -8.46 -9.53 -7.64
C HIS A 116 -9.59 -9.07 -6.70
N GLU A 117 -9.24 -8.69 -5.47
CA GLU A 117 -10.22 -8.33 -4.43
C GLU A 117 -11.02 -7.08 -4.76
N SER A 118 -10.43 -6.16 -5.52
CA SER A 118 -11.05 -4.89 -5.91
C SER A 118 -11.59 -4.86 -7.34
N ALA A 119 -11.69 -6.02 -8.01
CA ALA A 119 -12.09 -6.09 -9.42
C ALA A 119 -11.30 -5.12 -10.32
N GLY A 120 -9.97 -5.11 -10.16
CA GLY A 120 -9.03 -4.26 -10.90
C GLY A 120 -8.99 -2.81 -10.41
N PHE A 121 -8.92 -2.60 -9.08
CA PHE A 121 -8.89 -1.29 -8.44
C PHE A 121 -10.14 -0.44 -8.72
N THR A 122 -11.31 -1.08 -8.80
CA THR A 122 -12.61 -0.41 -9.03
C THR A 122 -13.55 -0.51 -7.83
N GLY A 123 -13.52 -1.62 -7.10
CA GLY A 123 -14.29 -1.82 -5.88
C GLY A 123 -13.55 -1.31 -4.65
N THR A 124 -14.16 -0.38 -3.90
CA THR A 124 -13.59 0.21 -2.68
C THR A 124 -14.43 -0.07 -1.43
N THR A 125 -15.62 -0.66 -1.57
CA THR A 125 -16.48 -1.08 -0.46
C THR A 125 -17.30 -2.31 -0.83
N GLU A 126 -17.61 -3.14 0.16
CA GLU A 126 -18.52 -4.27 -0.01
C GLU A 126 -19.92 -3.77 -0.41
N GLY A 127 -20.46 -4.32 -1.50
CA GLY A 127 -21.75 -3.91 -2.05
C GLY A 127 -22.91 -4.20 -1.09
N ILE A 128 -23.89 -3.29 -1.06
CA ILE A 128 -25.07 -3.43 -0.18
C ILE A 128 -26.23 -4.23 -0.80
N TYR A 129 -26.17 -4.48 -2.12
CA TYR A 129 -27.22 -5.17 -2.88
C TYR A 129 -27.03 -6.70 -2.93
N TYR A 130 -27.18 -7.35 -1.77
CA TYR A 130 -27.05 -8.81 -1.66
C TYR A 130 -28.31 -9.55 -2.10
N ARG A 131 -28.20 -10.43 -3.10
CA ARG A 131 -29.32 -11.31 -3.47
C ARG A 131 -29.55 -12.40 -2.42
N ARG A 132 -30.81 -12.82 -2.24
CA ARG A 132 -31.16 -13.93 -1.32
C ARG A 132 -30.35 -15.20 -1.55
N VAL A 133 -30.17 -15.57 -2.82
CA VAL A 133 -29.34 -16.74 -3.20
C VAL A 133 -27.88 -16.60 -2.79
N ALA A 134 -27.33 -15.38 -2.79
CA ALA A 134 -25.97 -15.13 -2.33
C ALA A 134 -25.89 -15.16 -0.80
N ALA A 135 -26.87 -14.58 -0.11
CA ALA A 135 -26.96 -14.61 1.35
C ALA A 135 -27.06 -16.04 1.89
N LEU A 136 -27.70 -16.98 1.18
CA LEU A 136 -27.76 -18.39 1.57
C LEU A 136 -26.40 -19.11 1.57
N ASN A 137 -25.39 -18.56 0.90
CA ASN A 137 -24.00 -19.07 0.98
C ASN A 137 -23.29 -18.62 2.27
N ASN A 138 -23.83 -17.61 2.97
CA ASN A 138 -23.31 -17.18 4.26
C ASN A 138 -23.84 -18.10 5.36
N LYS A 139 -22.94 -18.79 6.07
CA LYS A 139 -23.30 -19.75 7.12
C LYS A 139 -24.18 -19.13 8.21
N LYS A 140 -23.87 -17.92 8.69
CA LYS A 140 -24.66 -17.28 9.77
C LYS A 140 -26.08 -16.96 9.30
N PHE A 141 -26.24 -16.47 8.06
CA PHE A 141 -27.56 -16.24 7.49
C PHE A 141 -28.32 -17.55 7.25
N ARG A 142 -27.67 -18.55 6.66
CA ARG A 142 -28.27 -19.86 6.36
C ARG A 142 -28.78 -20.56 7.62
N ASP A 143 -27.98 -20.51 8.69
CA ASP A 143 -28.26 -21.19 9.96
C ASP A 143 -29.17 -20.35 10.89
N ALA A 144 -29.53 -19.11 10.51
CA ALA A 144 -30.42 -18.26 11.31
C ALA A 144 -31.87 -18.80 11.34
N PRO A 145 -32.64 -18.51 12.41
CA PRO A 145 -34.06 -18.83 12.47
C PRO A 145 -34.84 -18.28 11.27
N THR A 146 -35.89 -18.99 10.83
CA THR A 146 -36.69 -18.61 9.66
C THR A 146 -37.23 -17.19 9.76
N HIS A 147 -37.79 -16.80 10.91
CA HIS A 147 -38.31 -15.44 11.10
C HIS A 147 -37.23 -14.35 10.95
N ILE A 148 -35.98 -14.60 11.35
CA ILE A 148 -34.86 -13.66 11.12
C ILE A 148 -34.50 -13.60 9.64
N LYS A 149 -34.42 -14.76 8.97
CA LYS A 149 -34.14 -14.82 7.53
C LYS A 149 -35.19 -14.08 6.71
N ASP A 150 -36.47 -14.20 7.08
CA ASP A 150 -37.57 -13.56 6.36
C ASP A 150 -37.65 -12.06 6.63
N VAL A 151 -37.19 -11.58 7.80
CA VAL A 151 -37.03 -10.14 8.06
C VAL A 151 -35.88 -9.56 7.24
N ILE A 152 -34.74 -10.24 7.23
CA ILE A 152 -33.52 -9.74 6.55
C ILE A 152 -33.63 -9.91 5.03
N CYS A 153 -34.20 -11.01 4.56
CA CYS A 153 -34.30 -11.31 3.14
C CYS A 153 -35.63 -12.03 2.84
N PRO A 154 -36.73 -11.26 2.80
CA PRO A 154 -38.06 -11.81 2.52
C PRO A 154 -38.06 -12.68 1.26
N PRO A 155 -38.79 -13.81 1.22
CA PRO A 155 -38.76 -14.74 0.09
C PRO A 155 -39.10 -14.12 -1.26
N ASN A 156 -39.93 -13.07 -1.27
CA ASN A 156 -40.40 -12.38 -2.48
C ASN A 156 -39.54 -11.16 -2.84
N GLU A 157 -38.56 -10.79 -2.02
CA GLU A 157 -37.65 -9.68 -2.30
C GLU A 157 -36.38 -10.18 -3.00
N LYS A 158 -35.95 -9.44 -4.03
CA LYS A 158 -34.75 -9.79 -4.81
C LYS A 158 -33.46 -9.57 -4.03
N TYR A 159 -33.45 -8.58 -3.14
CA TYR A 159 -32.29 -8.16 -2.37
C TYR A 159 -32.60 -8.20 -0.87
N CYS A 160 -31.60 -8.60 -0.09
CA CYS A 160 -31.67 -8.58 1.36
C CYS A 160 -31.51 -7.15 1.88
N ARG A 161 -32.18 -6.87 3.00
CA ARG A 161 -32.16 -5.60 3.70
C ARG A 161 -30.83 -5.36 4.38
N GLN A 162 -30.43 -4.10 4.35
CA GLN A 162 -29.28 -3.57 5.05
C GLN A 162 -29.75 -2.48 6.02
N PRO A 163 -29.15 -2.38 7.21
CA PRO A 163 -27.86 -2.96 7.63
C PRO A 163 -27.89 -4.40 8.18
N GLU A 164 -29.06 -5.06 8.20
CA GLU A 164 -29.29 -6.26 9.02
C GLU A 164 -28.45 -7.47 8.58
N LEU A 165 -28.26 -7.70 7.28
CA LEU A 165 -27.45 -8.83 6.81
C LEU A 165 -25.99 -8.71 7.25
N PHE A 166 -25.40 -7.51 7.17
CA PHE A 166 -24.04 -7.26 7.64
C PHE A 166 -23.94 -7.38 9.17
N ASN A 167 -24.93 -6.84 9.89
CA ASN A 167 -24.97 -6.96 11.35
C ASN A 167 -25.04 -8.42 11.80
N LEU A 168 -25.84 -9.26 11.12
CA LEU A 168 -25.87 -10.70 11.38
C LEU A 168 -24.52 -11.36 11.06
N THR A 169 -23.92 -11.00 9.92
CA THR A 169 -22.69 -11.63 9.41
C THR A 169 -21.47 -11.30 10.28
N TYR A 170 -21.26 -10.01 10.55
CA TYR A 170 -20.04 -9.50 11.17
C TYR A 170 -20.19 -9.12 12.64
N GLY A 171 -21.41 -9.07 13.18
CA GLY A 171 -21.64 -8.87 14.61
C GLY A 171 -20.96 -9.94 15.47
N GLY A 172 -20.38 -9.50 16.60
CA GLY A 172 -19.64 -10.33 17.55
C GLY A 172 -18.28 -10.82 17.04
N ARG A 173 -17.71 -10.20 15.99
CA ARG A 173 -16.42 -10.58 15.40
C ARG A 173 -15.52 -9.37 15.31
N MET A 174 -14.21 -9.55 15.46
CA MET A 174 -13.19 -8.52 15.16
C MET A 174 -13.47 -7.17 15.85
N GLY A 175 -13.97 -7.22 17.10
CA GLY A 175 -14.31 -6.02 17.87
C GLY A 175 -15.71 -5.45 17.64
N ASN A 176 -16.52 -6.02 16.75
CA ASN A 176 -17.89 -5.58 16.48
C ASN A 176 -18.87 -6.01 17.59
N ASN A 177 -18.73 -5.41 18.77
CA ASN A 177 -19.48 -5.78 19.97
C ASN A 177 -20.70 -4.88 20.23
N THR A 178 -20.90 -3.85 19.42
CA THR A 178 -22.06 -2.94 19.49
C THR A 178 -23.05 -3.25 18.37
N THR A 179 -24.33 -3.06 18.65
CA THR A 179 -25.38 -3.14 17.61
C THR A 179 -25.06 -2.14 16.48
N GLY A 180 -25.05 -2.62 15.24
CA GLY A 180 -24.70 -1.81 14.07
C GLY A 180 -23.24 -1.90 13.62
N ASP A 181 -22.33 -2.37 14.49
CA ASP A 181 -20.89 -2.45 14.17
C ASP A 181 -20.62 -3.32 12.93
N GLY A 182 -21.42 -4.38 12.73
CA GLY A 182 -21.24 -5.29 11.61
C GLY A 182 -21.39 -4.61 10.25
N PHE A 183 -22.34 -3.68 10.11
CA PHE A 183 -22.48 -2.86 8.90
C PHE A 183 -21.54 -1.66 8.89
N LEU A 184 -21.33 -1.02 10.05
CA LEU A 184 -20.48 0.17 10.16
C LEU A 184 -19.03 -0.14 9.75
N TYR A 185 -18.49 -1.26 10.23
CA TYR A 185 -17.14 -1.75 9.96
C TYR A 185 -17.11 -2.90 8.94
N ARG A 186 -17.99 -2.84 7.93
CA ARG A 186 -17.96 -3.74 6.77
C ARG A 186 -16.70 -3.55 5.92
N GLY A 187 -16.47 -4.44 4.95
CA GLY A 187 -15.31 -4.41 4.06
C GLY A 187 -15.17 -3.10 3.28
N ARG A 188 -13.99 -2.47 3.37
CA ARG A 188 -13.58 -1.31 2.57
C ARG A 188 -12.11 -1.42 2.13
N GLY A 189 -11.74 -0.67 1.10
CA GLY A 189 -10.37 -0.69 0.56
C GLY A 189 -10.12 -1.87 -0.38
N TYR A 190 -8.93 -1.88 -1.00
CA TYR A 190 -8.59 -2.85 -2.05
C TYR A 190 -8.40 -4.29 -1.57
N ILE A 191 -8.27 -4.53 -0.25
CA ILE A 191 -8.21 -5.87 0.37
C ILE A 191 -9.37 -6.09 1.39
N GLN A 192 -10.39 -5.22 1.39
CA GLN A 192 -11.58 -5.39 2.25
C GLN A 192 -11.28 -5.41 3.77
N LEU A 193 -10.67 -4.34 4.28
CA LEU A 193 -10.50 -4.09 5.72
C LEU A 193 -11.86 -4.16 6.43
N THR A 194 -12.03 -5.11 7.35
CA THR A 194 -13.32 -5.44 7.99
C THR A 194 -13.15 -5.60 9.50
N GLY A 195 -14.09 -5.07 10.28
CA GLY A 195 -14.17 -5.23 11.74
C GLY A 195 -13.52 -4.10 12.52
N LYS A 196 -14.17 -3.67 13.61
CA LYS A 196 -13.78 -2.51 14.42
C LYS A 196 -12.32 -2.50 14.87
N ASN A 197 -11.79 -3.65 15.31
CA ASN A 197 -10.39 -3.76 15.74
C ASN A 197 -9.41 -3.40 14.61
N ASN A 198 -9.74 -3.76 13.37
CA ASN A 198 -8.90 -3.45 12.22
C ASN A 198 -8.96 -1.97 11.85
N TYR A 199 -10.12 -1.31 12.01
CA TYR A 199 -10.26 0.13 11.84
C TYR A 199 -9.53 0.94 12.93
N ILE A 200 -9.54 0.43 14.17
CA ILE A 200 -8.74 0.97 15.28
C ILE A 200 -7.25 0.88 14.93
N LEU A 201 -6.76 -0.32 14.57
CA LEU A 201 -5.37 -0.51 14.20
C LEU A 201 -4.97 0.37 13.02
N TYR A 202 -5.84 0.52 12.02
CA TYR A 202 -5.57 1.41 10.89
C TYR A 202 -5.44 2.87 11.33
N THR A 203 -6.34 3.35 12.19
CA THR A 203 -6.28 4.70 12.77
C THR A 203 -4.98 4.95 13.52
N GLU A 204 -4.57 4.01 14.37
CA GLU A 204 -3.33 4.11 15.15
C GLU A 204 -2.09 4.16 14.25
N LYS A 205 -2.01 3.26 13.25
CA LYS A 205 -0.85 3.18 12.35
C LYS A 205 -0.76 4.37 11.40
N HIS A 206 -1.89 4.81 10.85
CA HIS A 206 -1.92 5.98 9.98
C HIS A 206 -1.42 7.22 10.72
N ASN A 207 -1.97 7.50 11.91
CA ASN A 207 -1.60 8.68 12.69
C ASN A 207 -0.15 8.61 13.21
N LEU A 208 0.41 7.40 13.39
CA LEU A 208 1.81 7.22 13.72
C LEU A 208 2.73 7.54 12.53
N PHE A 209 2.39 7.11 11.32
CA PHE A 209 3.21 7.32 10.13
C PHE A 209 3.04 8.72 9.52
N TYR A 210 1.86 9.33 9.69
CA TYR A 210 1.49 10.59 9.05
C TYR A 210 0.96 11.58 10.10
N PRO A 211 1.82 12.15 10.97
CA PRO A 211 1.40 13.09 12.00
C PRO A 211 0.78 14.39 11.45
N GLU A 212 1.03 14.70 10.18
CA GLU A 212 0.44 15.85 9.48
C GLU A 212 -0.96 15.58 8.91
N ASP A 213 -1.41 14.31 8.89
CA ASP A 213 -2.71 13.89 8.36
C ASP A 213 -3.47 13.06 9.41
N ILE A 214 -3.76 13.63 10.58
CA ILE A 214 -4.49 12.90 11.62
C ILE A 214 -5.92 12.57 11.17
N ARG A 215 -6.29 11.29 11.26
CA ARG A 215 -7.60 10.76 10.91
C ARG A 215 -8.16 9.84 12.00
N ASP A 216 -9.48 9.70 12.01
CA ASP A 216 -10.20 8.72 12.81
C ASP A 216 -11.10 7.88 11.89
N PHE A 217 -10.60 6.70 11.50
CA PHE A 217 -11.33 5.77 10.65
C PHE A 217 -12.38 4.99 11.41
N VAL A 218 -12.35 4.99 12.75
CA VAL A 218 -13.39 4.36 13.59
C VAL A 218 -14.65 5.22 13.58
N ALA A 219 -14.49 6.53 13.69
CA ALA A 219 -15.57 7.51 13.60
C ALA A 219 -16.00 7.77 12.14
N ASN A 220 -15.05 7.75 11.19
CA ASN A 220 -15.31 8.08 9.78
C ASN A 220 -14.86 6.94 8.83
N PRO A 221 -15.46 5.74 8.92
CA PRO A 221 -14.98 4.57 8.18
C PRO A 221 -15.13 4.70 6.65
N ASP A 222 -16.05 5.53 6.16
CA ASP A 222 -16.26 5.74 4.72
C ASP A 222 -15.12 6.52 4.04
N LEU A 223 -14.21 7.14 4.82
CA LEU A 223 -12.98 7.72 4.27
C LEU A 223 -12.15 6.68 3.50
N ILE A 224 -12.14 5.42 3.95
CA ILE A 224 -11.40 4.34 3.31
C ILE A 224 -11.92 4.05 1.89
N SER A 225 -13.23 4.17 1.67
CA SER A 225 -13.82 3.88 0.35
C SER A 225 -13.86 5.08 -0.59
N ASN A 226 -13.78 6.29 -0.04
CA ASN A 226 -13.99 7.54 -0.78
C ASN A 226 -12.68 8.28 -1.10
N ASN A 227 -11.55 7.85 -0.56
CA ASN A 227 -10.23 8.41 -0.84
C ASN A 227 -9.27 7.28 -1.27
N ILE A 228 -8.64 7.45 -2.44
CA ILE A 228 -7.70 6.46 -3.00
C ILE A 228 -6.48 6.24 -2.10
N ASP A 229 -6.00 7.27 -1.40
CA ASP A 229 -4.88 7.14 -0.47
C ASP A 229 -5.24 6.18 0.66
N TYR A 230 -6.35 6.42 1.35
CA TYR A 230 -6.80 5.58 2.46
C TYR A 230 -7.26 4.18 2.01
N CYS A 231 -7.83 4.10 0.80
CA CYS A 231 -8.17 2.84 0.14
C CYS A 231 -6.93 1.98 -0.11
N THR A 232 -5.84 2.60 -0.57
CA THR A 232 -4.56 1.92 -0.86
C THR A 232 -3.82 1.55 0.41
N GLU A 233 -3.69 2.50 1.33
CA GLU A 233 -2.97 2.30 2.58
C GLU A 233 -3.61 1.22 3.44
N SER A 234 -4.95 1.18 3.54
CA SER A 234 -5.64 0.12 4.28
C SER A 234 -5.32 -1.28 3.75
N ALA A 235 -5.08 -1.43 2.44
CA ALA A 235 -4.62 -2.68 1.85
C ALA A 235 -3.17 -3.00 2.23
N CYS A 236 -2.26 -2.02 2.20
CA CYS A 236 -0.87 -2.16 2.66
C CYS A 236 -0.80 -2.53 4.16
N LEU A 237 -1.62 -1.89 5.00
CA LEU A 237 -1.76 -2.20 6.42
C LEU A 237 -2.24 -3.64 6.63
N TYR A 238 -3.31 -4.05 5.94
CA TYR A 238 -3.83 -5.42 6.08
C TYR A 238 -2.75 -6.44 5.70
N TRP A 239 -2.06 -6.19 4.59
CA TRP A 239 -0.98 -7.02 4.10
C TRP A 239 0.16 -7.16 5.12
N ARG A 240 0.57 -6.05 5.74
CA ARG A 240 1.74 -5.99 6.62
C ARG A 240 1.47 -6.42 8.06
N TYR A 241 0.26 -6.17 8.58
CA TYR A 241 0.00 -6.27 10.03
C TYR A 241 -1.23 -7.10 10.42
N ILE A 242 -2.09 -7.51 9.49
CA ILE A 242 -3.33 -8.21 9.81
C ILE A 242 -3.29 -9.64 9.33
N GLY A 243 -3.44 -9.88 8.03
CA GLY A 243 -3.65 -11.21 7.48
C GLY A 243 -4.77 -12.02 8.16
N SER A 244 -5.18 -13.13 7.56
CA SER A 244 -6.16 -14.01 8.22
C SER A 244 -5.51 -14.97 9.22
N ARG A 245 -4.25 -15.34 9.02
CA ARG A 245 -3.52 -16.29 9.88
C ARG A 245 -2.13 -15.81 10.25
N TYR A 246 -1.43 -15.18 9.30
CA TYR A 246 -0.10 -14.62 9.50
C TYR A 246 -0.22 -13.10 9.43
N PRO A 247 0.11 -12.37 10.52
CA PRO A 247 0.06 -10.91 10.54
C PRO A 247 0.79 -10.24 9.38
N ASP A 248 1.96 -10.79 9.06
CA ASP A 248 2.85 -10.21 8.07
C ASP A 248 2.91 -11.07 6.82
N THR A 249 2.21 -10.63 5.77
CA THR A 249 2.14 -11.31 4.47
C THR A 249 3.43 -11.13 3.67
N ASN A 250 4.30 -10.16 4.00
CA ASN A 250 5.62 -10.05 3.35
C ASN A 250 6.41 -11.35 3.52
N ASN A 251 6.41 -11.94 4.72
CA ASN A 251 7.13 -13.19 4.99
C ASN A 251 6.67 -14.34 4.10
N LEU A 252 5.37 -14.39 3.75
CA LEU A 252 4.86 -15.40 2.82
C LEU A 252 5.31 -15.08 1.39
N ALA A 253 5.19 -13.84 0.95
CA ALA A 253 5.60 -13.44 -0.39
C ALA A 253 7.10 -13.63 -0.64
N ASP A 254 7.95 -13.41 0.37
CA ASP A 254 9.39 -13.60 0.29
C ASP A 254 9.81 -15.06 0.05
N MET A 255 8.91 -16.02 0.26
CA MET A 255 9.15 -17.43 -0.07
C MET A 255 9.18 -17.69 -1.59
N GLY A 256 8.89 -16.68 -2.42
CA GLY A 256 9.06 -16.70 -3.87
C GLY A 256 7.74 -16.88 -4.64
N ILE A 257 7.84 -17.47 -5.82
CA ILE A 257 6.77 -17.47 -6.84
C ILE A 257 6.09 -18.83 -7.05
N SER A 258 6.39 -19.81 -6.21
CA SER A 258 5.82 -21.15 -6.37
C SER A 258 4.30 -21.15 -6.18
N GLU A 259 3.63 -22.14 -6.76
CA GLU A 259 2.18 -22.25 -6.66
C GLU A 259 1.71 -22.39 -5.19
N ASP A 260 2.48 -23.13 -4.38
CA ASP A 260 2.21 -23.27 -2.93
C ASP A 260 2.27 -21.92 -2.20
N VAL A 261 3.23 -21.06 -2.52
CA VAL A 261 3.34 -19.72 -1.93
C VAL A 261 2.14 -18.86 -2.33
N LEU A 262 1.75 -18.88 -3.60
CA LEU A 262 0.56 -18.15 -4.05
C LEU A 262 -0.72 -18.63 -3.35
N ILE A 263 -0.88 -19.93 -3.12
CA ILE A 263 -2.01 -20.48 -2.37
C ILE A 263 -1.98 -19.97 -0.91
N LYS A 264 -0.81 -19.98 -0.26
CA LYS A 264 -0.64 -19.47 1.11
C LYS A 264 -0.95 -17.99 1.24
N VAL A 265 -0.43 -17.16 0.34
CA VAL A 265 -0.73 -15.72 0.28
C VAL A 265 -2.23 -15.50 0.05
N SER A 266 -2.81 -16.15 -0.96
CA SER A 266 -4.24 -16.01 -1.27
C SER A 266 -5.13 -16.41 -0.09
N ALA A 267 -4.77 -17.47 0.64
CA ALA A 267 -5.47 -17.88 1.85
C ALA A 267 -5.28 -16.89 3.01
N ASN A 268 -4.13 -16.23 3.12
CA ASN A 268 -3.92 -15.19 4.13
C ASN A 268 -4.75 -13.95 3.85
N ILE A 269 -5.00 -13.63 2.57
CA ILE A 269 -5.86 -12.52 2.18
C ILE A 269 -7.33 -12.84 2.39
N ASN A 270 -7.83 -13.96 1.88
CA ASN A 270 -9.27 -14.28 1.87
C ASN A 270 -9.73 -15.23 3.01
N GLY A 271 -8.83 -15.60 3.91
CA GLY A 271 -9.13 -16.44 5.08
C GLY A 271 -9.47 -17.89 4.79
N TRP A 272 -8.91 -18.47 3.73
CA TRP A 272 -9.19 -19.85 3.30
C TRP A 272 -8.23 -20.88 3.91
N TYR A 273 -8.18 -20.96 5.24
CA TYR A 273 -7.46 -22.04 5.90
C TYR A 273 -8.40 -23.22 6.20
N GLY A 274 -8.09 -24.39 5.65
CA GLY A 274 -8.75 -25.63 6.03
C GLY A 274 -8.50 -25.96 7.50
N LYS A 275 -9.43 -26.67 8.15
CA LYS A 275 -9.20 -27.16 9.53
C LYS A 275 -8.02 -28.15 9.54
N GLY A 276 -6.89 -27.73 10.09
CA GLY A 276 -5.74 -28.59 10.35
C GLY A 276 -4.86 -28.96 9.14
N SER A 277 -5.09 -28.38 7.96
CA SER A 277 -4.32 -28.68 6.74
C SER A 277 -3.74 -27.41 6.10
N LEU A 278 -2.79 -27.59 5.18
CA LEU A 278 -2.38 -26.53 4.24
C LEU A 278 -3.63 -26.03 3.46
N PRO A 279 -3.67 -24.74 3.08
CA PRO A 279 -4.75 -24.20 2.27
C PRO A 279 -4.82 -24.90 0.90
N ASN A 280 -6.03 -25.12 0.39
CA ASN A 280 -6.29 -25.63 -0.96
C ASN A 280 -6.80 -24.49 -1.87
N LYS A 281 -6.79 -24.71 -3.18
CA LYS A 281 -7.34 -23.76 -4.17
C LYS A 281 -8.82 -23.50 -3.90
N ALA A 282 -9.19 -22.24 -3.63
CA ALA A 282 -10.56 -21.83 -3.36
C ALA A 282 -11.09 -20.83 -4.40
N LYS A 283 -12.36 -20.42 -4.25
CA LYS A 283 -13.11 -19.66 -5.26
C LYS A 283 -12.45 -18.33 -5.59
N GLY A 284 -11.94 -18.19 -6.82
CA GLY A 284 -11.23 -16.98 -7.28
C GLY A 284 -9.72 -17.16 -7.37
N TYR A 285 -9.19 -18.31 -6.95
CA TYR A 285 -7.77 -18.64 -7.06
C TYR A 285 -7.23 -18.54 -8.50
N GLU A 286 -7.98 -19.03 -9.50
CA GLU A 286 -7.52 -18.99 -10.89
C GLU A 286 -7.34 -17.57 -11.42
N ASP A 287 -8.18 -16.61 -10.99
CA ASP A 287 -8.00 -15.20 -11.36
C ASP A 287 -6.79 -14.57 -10.65
N ARG A 288 -6.58 -14.89 -9.37
CA ARG A 288 -5.37 -14.47 -8.63
C ARG A 288 -4.11 -15.01 -9.30
N LYS A 289 -4.10 -16.29 -9.67
CA LYS A 289 -3.00 -16.94 -10.38
C LYS A 289 -2.75 -16.29 -11.73
N LYS A 290 -3.79 -16.04 -12.51
CA LYS A 290 -3.67 -15.34 -13.79
C LYS A 290 -2.99 -13.98 -13.63
N ARG A 291 -3.49 -13.14 -12.71
CA ARG A 291 -2.91 -11.80 -12.44
C ARG A 291 -1.47 -11.88 -11.95
N PHE A 292 -1.20 -12.81 -11.03
CA PHE A 292 0.13 -13.04 -10.48
C PHE A 292 1.13 -13.42 -11.57
N LEU A 293 0.80 -14.37 -12.44
CA LEU A 293 1.67 -14.76 -13.55
C LEU A 293 1.90 -13.62 -14.54
N SER A 294 0.87 -12.79 -14.80
CA SER A 294 1.02 -11.62 -15.67
C SER A 294 2.07 -10.63 -15.16
N ILE A 295 2.11 -10.34 -13.85
CA ILE A 295 3.11 -9.42 -13.28
C ILE A 295 4.48 -10.07 -13.08
N VAL A 296 4.54 -11.37 -12.74
CA VAL A 296 5.80 -12.13 -12.64
C VAL A 296 6.57 -12.08 -13.97
N ASN A 297 5.87 -12.17 -15.11
CA ASN A 297 6.47 -12.00 -16.44
C ASN A 297 7.04 -10.58 -16.65
N VAL A 298 6.30 -9.54 -16.25
CA VAL A 298 6.76 -8.14 -16.36
C VAL A 298 7.99 -7.88 -15.50
N LEU A 299 8.08 -8.54 -14.34
CA LEU A 299 9.22 -8.43 -13.43
C LEU A 299 10.41 -9.32 -13.82
N GLY A 300 10.30 -10.15 -14.87
CA GLY A 300 11.38 -11.06 -15.29
C GLY A 300 11.72 -12.13 -14.26
N LEU A 301 10.72 -12.60 -13.50
CA LEU A 301 10.91 -13.58 -12.42
C LEU A 301 10.77 -15.04 -12.89
N ILE A 302 10.30 -15.26 -14.12
CA ILE A 302 10.27 -16.56 -14.82
C ILE A 302 10.78 -16.43 -16.24
#